data_AF-H2Z0L3-F1
#
_entry.id   AF-H2Z0L3-F1
#
_cell.length_a   1.000
_cell.length_b   1.000
_cell.length_c   1.000
_cell.angle_alpha   90.00
_cell.angle_beta   90.00
_cell.angle_gamma   90.00
#
_symmetry.space_group_name_H-M   'P 1'
#
loop_
_entity.id
_entity.type
_entity.pdbx_description
1 polymer ?
#
loop_
_entity_poly.entity_id
_entity_poly.type
_entity_poly.pdbx_seq_one_letter_code
_entity_poly.pdbx_strand_id
1 'polypeptide(L)'
;MTETLYSESLKIQYKCQDSEDKYVLIKVTVELQTTTSPLHRKDLLVRLTDDKDPFFLFNLCLGEEDFQSLKTQQGLLVDFSAFPQRFIALLQQSHNEEAKESPKFLLQFVLEEENSFGSGNGGSGILKVIETNPFKHLTHLSLNFHHGNDSDVKKYLASCLKTSLGKQAWLEERLNNTERDLGQKLESTRQQLSRKSEELERMSSDLGGRSERMSTKHAHELNVEREKALKLQEDLQKRYDRERKDLDMNYQKTMRQKESRLSELENMNKELTDRRYRAEATIREQKAKLTSLDEEHRRCRSDLQQSRRENSSLEAERHSQEKVLQQMKTRVAVLEQELLDKEQLVARIS
;
A
#
# COMPACT_ATOMS: atom_id res chain seq x y z
N MET A 1 -25.93 74.53 7.46
CA MET A 1 -25.41 73.18 7.15
C MET A 1 -23.98 73.35 6.66
N THR A 2 -23.04 72.54 7.14
CA THR A 2 -21.63 72.57 6.73
C THR A 2 -21.30 71.27 6.01
N GLU A 3 -20.73 71.38 4.81
CA GLU A 3 -20.28 70.25 4.01
C GLU A 3 -18.76 70.29 3.89
N THR A 4 -18.07 69.26 4.39
CA THR A 4 -16.62 69.16 4.25
C THR A 4 -16.28 68.64 2.85
N LEU A 5 -15.60 69.46 2.05
CA LEU A 5 -15.19 69.14 0.68
C LEU A 5 -13.81 68.49 0.61
N TYR A 6 -12.92 68.85 1.55
CA TYR A 6 -11.55 68.35 1.61
C TYR A 6 -11.03 68.43 3.04
N SER A 7 -10.29 67.42 3.51
CA SER A 7 -9.62 67.45 4.82
C SER A 7 -8.42 66.52 4.81
N GLU A 8 -7.22 67.07 4.67
CA GLU A 8 -5.97 66.30 4.60
C GLU A 8 -4.83 67.05 5.30
N SER A 9 -3.79 66.31 5.68
CA SER A 9 -2.55 66.89 6.24
C SER A 9 -1.53 67.14 5.13
N LEU A 10 -1.09 68.39 4.99
CA LEU A 10 -0.20 68.83 3.93
C LEU A 10 1.10 69.39 4.52
N LYS A 11 2.23 69.11 3.88
CA LYS A 11 3.49 69.75 4.24
C LYS A 11 3.54 71.17 3.70
N ILE A 12 3.64 72.11 4.64
CA ILE A 12 3.64 73.54 4.38
C ILE A 12 4.97 74.11 4.86
N GLN A 13 5.61 74.91 4.00
CA GLN A 13 6.76 75.73 4.36
C GLN A 13 6.27 76.91 5.21
N TYR A 14 6.56 76.85 6.50
CA TYR A 14 6.18 77.85 7.49
C TYR A 14 7.27 78.90 7.65
N LYS A 15 6.91 80.17 7.47
CA LYS A 15 7.80 81.31 7.62
C LYS A 15 7.31 82.24 8.73
N CYS A 16 8.16 82.43 9.73
CA CYS A 16 8.02 83.45 10.76
C CYS A 16 9.21 84.42 10.61
N GLN A 17 8.99 85.72 10.79
CA GLN A 17 10.06 86.71 10.65
C GLN A 17 11.19 86.34 11.63
N ASP A 18 12.43 86.26 11.11
CA ASP A 18 13.66 85.89 11.84
C ASP A 18 13.89 84.40 12.19
N SER A 19 12.99 83.47 11.83
CA SER A 19 13.23 82.02 11.95
C SER A 19 13.62 81.40 10.61
N GLU A 20 14.49 80.38 10.65
CA GLU A 20 14.72 79.52 9.48
C GLU A 20 13.40 78.91 8.97
N ASP A 21 13.32 78.73 7.64
CA ASP A 21 12.18 78.10 6.97
C ASP A 21 11.99 76.68 7.53
N LYS A 22 10.81 76.40 8.09
CA LYS A 22 10.48 75.07 8.64
C LYS A 22 9.37 74.44 7.83
N TYR A 23 9.49 73.15 7.55
CA TYR A 23 8.38 72.37 7.00
C TYR A 23 7.58 71.74 8.13
N VAL A 24 6.28 72.01 8.13
CA VAL A 24 5.33 71.49 9.12
C VAL A 24 4.18 70.81 8.41
N LEU A 25 3.62 69.77 9.04
CA LEU A 25 2.40 69.12 8.57
C LEU A 25 1.22 69.86 9.19
N ILE A 26 0.44 70.55 8.36
CA ILE A 26 -0.75 71.28 8.77
C ILE A 26 -1.94 70.63 8.09
N LYS A 27 -2.96 70.36 8.88
CA LYS A 27 -4.24 69.87 8.38
C LYS A 27 -5.02 71.02 7.75
N VAL A 28 -5.33 70.88 6.47
CA VAL A 28 -6.13 71.84 5.70
C VAL A 28 -7.52 71.25 5.50
N THR A 29 -8.52 71.92 6.03
CA THR A 29 -9.93 71.55 5.87
C THR A 29 -10.66 72.62 5.08
N VAL A 30 -11.34 72.22 4.01
CA VAL A 30 -12.16 73.08 3.14
C VAL A 30 -13.61 72.68 3.33
N GLU A 31 -14.44 73.61 3.77
CA GLU A 31 -15.86 73.40 4.10
C GLU A 31 -16.72 74.43 3.38
N LEU A 32 -17.89 74.02 2.90
CA LEU A 32 -18.91 74.92 2.40
C LEU A 32 -19.99 75.11 3.47
N GLN A 33 -20.11 76.33 3.97
CA GLN A 33 -21.11 76.69 4.97
C GLN A 33 -22.31 77.33 4.27
N THR A 34 -23.47 76.70 4.41
CA THR A 34 -24.75 77.26 3.94
C THR A 34 -25.55 77.78 5.13
N THR A 35 -25.80 79.09 5.13
CA THR A 35 -26.64 79.78 6.11
C THR A 35 -28.03 80.01 5.50
N THR A 36 -29.08 79.52 6.18
CA THR A 36 -30.44 79.42 5.66
C THR A 36 -31.38 80.55 6.09
N SER A 37 -30.88 81.73 6.51
CA SER A 37 -31.73 82.86 6.92
C SER A 37 -31.00 84.20 6.88
N PRO A 38 -31.59 85.31 6.37
CA PRO A 38 -32.77 85.40 5.49
C PRO A 38 -32.42 85.32 3.99
N LEU A 39 -31.14 85.37 3.64
CA LEU A 39 -30.61 85.14 2.29
C LEU A 39 -29.85 83.82 2.32
N HIS A 40 -30.10 82.92 1.36
CA HIS A 40 -29.32 81.69 1.21
C HIS A 40 -27.87 82.05 0.86
N ARG A 41 -27.04 82.20 1.89
CA ARG A 41 -25.64 82.58 1.75
C ARG A 41 -24.78 81.33 1.82
N LYS A 42 -23.88 81.21 0.86
CA LYS A 42 -22.83 80.18 0.83
C LYS A 42 -21.51 80.86 1.10
N ASP A 43 -20.85 80.43 2.18
CA ASP A 43 -19.51 80.89 2.53
C ASP A 43 -18.55 79.71 2.40
N LEU A 44 -17.39 79.94 1.79
CA LEU A 44 -16.29 78.99 1.77
C LEU A 44 -15.46 79.20 3.03
N LEU A 45 -15.35 78.16 3.85
CA LEU A 45 -14.53 78.16 5.04
C LEU A 45 -13.30 77.28 4.81
N VAL A 46 -12.11 77.86 4.87
CA VAL A 46 -10.86 77.11 4.86
C VAL A 46 -10.22 77.23 6.24
N ARG A 47 -9.85 76.09 6.81
CA ARG A 47 -9.27 75.99 8.16
C ARG A 47 -7.91 75.32 8.10
N LEU A 48 -6.94 75.93 8.76
CA LEU A 48 -5.60 75.37 8.99
C LEU A 48 -5.48 75.03 10.46
N THR A 49 -5.16 73.78 10.77
CA THR A 49 -5.01 73.26 12.13
C THR A 49 -3.76 72.38 12.24
N ASP A 50 -3.14 72.36 13.41
CA ASP A 50 -2.01 71.46 13.70
C ASP A 50 -2.46 70.41 14.73
N ASP A 51 -2.22 69.13 14.42
CA ASP A 51 -2.53 68.05 15.36
C ASP A 51 -1.62 68.06 16.60
N LYS A 52 -0.47 68.76 16.55
CA LYS A 52 0.46 68.94 17.67
C LYS A 52 0.13 70.12 18.56
N ASP A 53 -0.59 71.12 18.03
CA ASP A 53 -0.99 72.32 18.77
C ASP A 53 -2.50 72.58 18.62
N PRO A 54 -3.32 72.21 19.63
CA PRO A 54 -4.77 72.41 19.60
C PRO A 54 -5.21 73.88 19.50
N PHE A 55 -4.33 74.84 19.79
CA PHE A 55 -4.62 76.27 19.69
C PHE A 55 -4.24 76.85 18.33
N PHE A 56 -3.47 76.12 17.51
CA PHE A 56 -3.17 76.51 16.14
C PHE A 56 -4.44 76.39 15.30
N LEU A 57 -5.11 77.53 15.11
CA LEU A 57 -6.33 77.62 14.33
C LEU A 57 -6.30 78.89 13.48
N PHE A 58 -6.22 78.72 12.17
CA PHE A 58 -6.32 79.81 11.21
C PHE A 58 -7.52 79.58 10.30
N ASN A 59 -8.37 80.59 10.14
CA ASN A 59 -9.57 80.50 9.32
C ASN A 59 -9.55 81.56 8.21
N LEU A 60 -9.98 81.14 7.03
CA LEU A 60 -10.42 82.01 5.94
C LEU A 60 -11.92 81.74 5.77
N CYS A 61 -12.74 82.78 5.93
CA CYS A 61 -14.15 82.75 5.58
C CYS A 61 -14.34 83.66 4.38
N LEU A 62 -14.76 83.09 3.25
CA LEU A 62 -14.88 83.79 1.98
C LEU A 62 -16.33 83.72 1.49
N GLY A 63 -17.03 84.85 1.56
CA GLY A 63 -18.33 85.01 0.92
C GLY A 63 -18.21 85.33 -0.57
N GLU A 64 -19.35 85.37 -1.27
CA GLU A 64 -19.39 85.69 -2.70
C GLU A 64 -18.90 87.12 -3.01
N GLU A 65 -19.21 88.09 -2.14
CA GLU A 65 -18.74 89.49 -2.27
C GLU A 65 -17.22 89.60 -2.10
N ASP A 66 -16.68 88.99 -1.05
CA ASP A 66 -15.24 88.95 -0.77
C ASP A 66 -14.48 88.23 -1.90
N PHE A 67 -15.10 87.20 -2.49
CA PHE A 67 -14.54 86.49 -3.63
C PHE A 67 -14.42 87.37 -4.88
N GLN A 68 -15.33 88.31 -5.15
CA GLN A 68 -15.18 89.22 -6.30
C GLN A 68 -13.93 90.11 -6.18
N SER A 69 -13.65 90.56 -4.95
CA SER A 69 -12.43 91.31 -4.65
C SER A 69 -11.19 90.43 -4.84
N LEU A 70 -11.19 89.21 -4.30
CA LEU A 70 -10.11 88.23 -4.47
C LEU A 70 -9.87 87.88 -5.95
N LYS A 71 -10.95 87.67 -6.70
CA LYS A 71 -10.96 87.34 -8.13
C LYS A 71 -10.26 88.44 -8.94
N THR A 72 -10.57 89.70 -8.65
CA THR A 72 -9.96 90.85 -9.32
C THR A 72 -8.50 91.03 -8.91
N GLN A 73 -8.19 90.93 -7.61
CA GLN A 73 -6.83 91.12 -7.08
C GLN A 73 -5.83 90.08 -7.58
N GLN A 74 -6.28 88.83 -7.76
CA GLN A 74 -5.40 87.72 -8.16
C GLN A 74 -5.64 87.23 -9.60
N GLY A 75 -6.50 87.94 -10.36
CA GLY A 75 -6.78 87.60 -11.75
C GLY A 75 -7.40 86.21 -11.93
N LEU A 76 -8.24 85.76 -11.00
CA LEU A 76 -8.86 84.44 -11.08
C LEU A 76 -9.92 84.41 -12.19
N LEU A 77 -9.88 83.38 -13.03
CA LEU A 77 -10.79 83.23 -14.17
C LEU A 77 -12.05 82.42 -13.85
N VAL A 78 -12.21 81.99 -12.60
CA VAL A 78 -13.29 81.10 -12.16
C VAL A 78 -14.31 81.85 -11.30
N ASP A 79 -15.52 81.33 -11.26
CA ASP A 79 -16.59 81.86 -10.40
C ASP A 79 -16.56 81.21 -9.01
N PHE A 80 -17.28 81.81 -8.07
CA PHE A 80 -17.29 81.40 -6.68
C PHE A 80 -17.66 79.92 -6.50
N SER A 81 -18.60 79.40 -7.30
CA SER A 81 -19.03 78.00 -7.26
C SER A 81 -17.94 77.01 -7.69
N ALA A 82 -17.05 77.40 -8.61
CA ALA A 82 -15.98 76.55 -9.14
C ALA A 82 -14.66 76.72 -8.37
N PHE A 83 -14.50 77.83 -7.65
CA PHE A 83 -13.27 78.14 -6.92
C PHE A 83 -12.84 77.08 -5.90
N PRO A 84 -13.70 76.53 -5.02
CA PRO A 84 -13.29 75.51 -4.05
C PRO A 84 -12.63 74.29 -4.71
N GLN A 85 -13.19 73.80 -5.81
CA GLN A 85 -12.64 72.65 -6.54
C GLN A 85 -11.28 72.97 -7.18
N ARG A 86 -11.09 74.18 -7.70
CA ARG A 86 -9.80 74.62 -8.26
C ARG A 86 -8.73 74.80 -7.17
N PHE A 87 -9.12 75.33 -6.02
CA PHE A 87 -8.24 75.41 -4.86
C PHE A 87 -7.83 74.02 -4.36
N ILE A 88 -8.79 73.09 -4.22
CA ILE A 88 -8.51 71.69 -3.82
C ILE A 88 -7.55 71.03 -4.82
N ALA A 89 -7.73 71.25 -6.12
CA ALA A 89 -6.80 70.71 -7.13
C ALA A 89 -5.37 71.22 -6.95
N LEU A 90 -5.18 72.49 -6.58
CA LEU A 90 -3.86 73.06 -6.25
C LEU A 90 -3.24 72.45 -4.98
N LEU A 91 -4.07 72.21 -3.95
CA LEU A 91 -3.64 71.51 -2.73
C LEU A 91 -3.19 70.08 -3.06
N GLN A 92 -3.97 69.36 -3.87
CA GLN A 92 -3.65 68.00 -4.31
C GLN A 92 -2.39 67.94 -5.18
N GLN A 93 -2.18 68.92 -6.06
CA GLN A 93 -0.93 69.04 -6.81
C GLN A 93 0.28 69.18 -5.88
N SER A 94 0.18 70.03 -4.88
CA SER A 94 1.24 70.22 -3.88
C SER A 94 1.47 68.94 -3.06
N HIS A 95 0.40 68.24 -2.66
CA HIS A 95 0.48 66.99 -1.91
C HIS A 95 1.17 65.87 -2.70
N ASN A 96 0.82 65.70 -3.98
CA ASN A 96 1.39 64.67 -4.84
C ASN A 96 2.89 64.87 -5.11
N GLU A 97 3.39 66.09 -4.94
CA GLU A 97 4.79 66.43 -5.17
C GLU A 97 5.63 66.48 -3.90
N GLU A 98 5.02 66.37 -2.73
CA GLU A 98 5.66 66.51 -1.43
C GLU A 98 6.83 65.51 -1.22
N ALA A 99 6.71 64.32 -1.80
CA ALA A 99 7.70 63.25 -1.68
C ALA A 99 8.86 63.37 -2.69
N LYS A 100 8.81 64.30 -3.64
CA LYS A 100 9.87 64.50 -4.64
C LYS A 100 11.04 65.26 -4.03
N GLU A 101 12.26 64.95 -4.48
CA GLU A 101 13.48 65.64 -4.04
C GLU A 101 13.49 67.13 -4.42
N SER A 102 12.86 67.48 -5.55
CA SER A 102 12.61 68.85 -5.99
C SER A 102 11.11 69.05 -6.28
N PRO A 103 10.30 69.44 -5.27
CA PRO A 103 8.86 69.65 -5.46
C PRO A 103 8.65 70.86 -6.39
N LYS A 104 7.90 70.65 -7.47
CA LYS A 104 7.56 71.71 -8.41
C LYS A 104 6.42 72.56 -7.85
N PHE A 105 5.50 72.02 -7.06
CA PHE A 105 4.46 72.73 -6.32
C PHE A 105 4.71 72.62 -4.81
N LEU A 106 4.67 73.76 -4.12
CA LEU A 106 4.84 73.85 -2.68
C LEU A 106 3.81 74.80 -2.07
N LEU A 107 3.41 74.49 -0.83
CA LEU A 107 2.60 75.37 -0.01
C LEU A 107 3.51 76.15 0.93
N GLN A 108 3.29 77.45 1.02
CA GLN A 108 4.02 78.32 1.93
C GLN A 108 3.04 79.13 2.76
N PHE A 109 3.17 79.07 4.09
CA PHE A 109 2.39 79.87 5.01
C PHE A 109 3.30 80.88 5.68
N VAL A 110 3.01 82.16 5.49
CA VAL A 110 3.79 83.27 6.03
C VAL A 110 2.95 83.96 7.11
N LEU A 111 3.43 83.95 8.35
CA LEU A 111 2.81 84.74 9.41
C LEU A 111 3.11 86.23 9.22
N GLU A 112 2.10 87.06 9.45
CA GLU A 112 2.25 88.50 9.55
C GLU A 112 2.25 88.88 11.03
N GLU A 113 3.24 89.65 11.48
CA GLU A 113 3.26 90.18 12.85
C GLU A 113 2.30 91.36 13.01
N GLU A 114 1.65 91.45 14.18
CA GLU A 114 0.94 92.66 14.60
C GLU A 114 1.95 93.78 14.92
N ASN A 115 2.24 94.63 13.93
CA ASN A 115 2.86 95.93 14.19
C ASN A 115 1.83 96.86 14.88
N SER A 116 1.52 96.70 16.17
CA SER A 116 0.87 97.75 17.00
C SER A 116 0.73 97.42 18.49
N PHE A 117 1.15 98.39 19.32
CA PHE A 117 0.86 98.52 20.76
C PHE A 117 -0.65 98.64 21.05
N GLY A 118 -1.41 97.54 20.98
CA GLY A 118 -2.84 97.60 21.27
C GLY A 118 -3.54 96.25 21.33
N SER A 119 -3.55 95.65 22.52
CA SER A 119 -4.61 94.78 23.05
C SER A 119 -5.40 93.89 22.07
N GLY A 120 -4.90 92.67 21.79
CA GLY A 120 -5.77 91.48 21.66
C GLY A 120 -5.55 90.56 20.45
N ASN A 121 -4.68 89.56 20.61
CA ASN A 121 -4.75 88.19 20.03
C ASN A 121 -5.32 88.02 18.60
N GLY A 122 -4.71 88.63 17.58
CA GLY A 122 -5.17 88.46 16.19
C GLY A 122 -4.07 88.37 15.15
N GLY A 123 -3.16 87.39 15.25
CA GLY A 123 -2.19 87.14 14.18
C GLY A 123 -2.88 86.84 12.84
N SER A 124 -2.40 87.41 11.74
CA SER A 124 -2.79 87.02 10.38
C SER A 124 -1.69 86.20 9.72
N GLY A 125 -2.06 85.43 8.70
CA GLY A 125 -1.08 84.69 7.92
C GLY A 125 -1.55 84.47 6.50
N ILE A 126 -0.61 84.41 5.55
CA ILE A 126 -0.90 84.23 4.14
C ILE A 126 -0.46 82.84 3.71
N LEU A 127 -1.41 82.02 3.25
CA LEU A 127 -1.13 80.76 2.57
C LEU A 127 -0.94 81.01 1.08
N LYS A 128 0.20 80.60 0.54
CA LYS A 128 0.56 80.72 -0.87
C LYS A 128 0.73 79.34 -1.49
N VAL A 129 0.16 79.13 -2.66
CA VAL A 129 0.48 78.00 -3.54
C VAL A 129 1.53 78.47 -4.52
N ILE A 130 2.72 77.90 -4.46
CA ILE A 130 3.89 78.33 -5.24
C ILE A 130 4.31 77.20 -6.18
N GLU A 131 4.52 77.53 -7.44
CA GLU A 131 5.19 76.67 -8.41
C GLU A 131 6.64 77.12 -8.59
N THR A 132 7.58 76.22 -8.35
CA THR A 132 9.00 76.42 -8.58
C THR A 132 9.35 76.01 -10.01
N ASN A 133 9.75 76.98 -10.81
CA ASN A 133 10.32 76.78 -12.13
C ASN A 133 11.85 77.02 -12.06
N PRO A 134 12.68 76.42 -12.94
CA PRO A 134 14.12 76.69 -13.02
C PRO A 134 14.55 78.16 -12.94
N PHE A 135 13.71 79.11 -13.38
CA PHE A 135 14.03 80.53 -13.35
C PHE A 135 13.51 81.28 -12.11
N LYS A 136 12.30 80.97 -11.62
CA LYS A 136 11.63 81.73 -10.56
C LYS A 136 10.52 80.94 -9.87
N HIS A 137 10.11 81.44 -8.70
CA HIS A 137 8.88 81.03 -8.03
C HIS A 137 7.68 81.79 -8.59
N LEU A 138 6.63 81.07 -8.98
CA LEU A 138 5.37 81.59 -9.45
C LEU A 138 4.28 81.31 -8.40
N THR A 139 3.63 82.35 -7.89
CA THR A 139 2.51 82.18 -6.96
C THR A 139 1.21 82.00 -7.73
N HIS A 140 0.58 80.83 -7.60
CA HIS A 140 -0.71 80.50 -8.22
C HIS A 140 -1.89 81.11 -7.48
N LEU A 141 -1.81 81.15 -6.15
CA LEU A 141 -2.87 81.64 -5.29
C LEU A 141 -2.26 82.11 -3.97
N SER A 142 -2.76 83.21 -3.42
CA SER A 142 -2.44 83.70 -2.08
C SER A 142 -3.73 83.91 -1.29
N LEU A 143 -3.84 83.36 -0.09
CA LEU A 143 -5.07 83.44 0.70
C LEU A 143 -4.74 83.96 2.08
N ASN A 144 -5.48 84.97 2.53
CA ASN A 144 -5.30 85.58 3.83
C ASN A 144 -6.12 84.83 4.87
N PHE A 145 -5.46 84.38 5.92
CA PHE A 145 -6.05 83.70 7.04
C PHE A 145 -5.91 84.56 8.30
N HIS A 146 -6.90 84.44 9.17
CA HIS A 146 -6.90 85.09 10.47
C HIS A 146 -6.82 84.03 11.55
N HIS A 147 -6.00 84.29 12.57
CA HIS A 147 -5.95 83.46 13.75
C HIS A 147 -7.32 83.45 14.44
N GLY A 148 -7.78 82.26 14.84
CA GLY A 148 -9.02 82.10 15.57
C GLY A 148 -8.92 82.76 16.94
N ASN A 149 -9.89 83.60 17.29
CA ASN A 149 -9.99 84.12 18.65
C ASN A 149 -10.40 82.99 19.62
N ASP A 150 -10.34 83.26 20.93
CA ASP A 150 -10.73 82.31 21.97
C ASP A 150 -12.12 81.69 21.76
N SER A 151 -13.08 82.44 21.21
CA SER A 151 -14.44 81.94 20.93
C SER A 151 -14.40 80.90 19.81
N ASP A 152 -13.66 81.17 18.74
CA ASP A 152 -13.51 80.28 17.59
C ASP A 152 -12.76 79.01 17.97
N VAL A 153 -11.65 79.15 18.72
CA VAL A 153 -10.89 78.00 19.24
C VAL A 153 -11.76 77.14 20.16
N LYS A 154 -12.49 77.75 21.11
CA LYS A 154 -13.40 77.00 22.00
C LYS A 154 -14.49 76.26 21.22
N LYS A 155 -15.12 76.90 20.24
CA LYS A 155 -16.14 76.25 19.39
C LYS A 155 -15.54 75.08 18.59
N TYR A 156 -14.36 75.30 18.01
CA TYR A 156 -13.66 74.27 17.24
C TYR A 156 -13.28 73.08 18.13
N LEU A 157 -12.65 73.32 19.27
CA LEU A 157 -12.27 72.27 20.23
C LEU A 157 -13.49 71.53 20.77
N ALA A 158 -14.58 72.24 21.10
CA ALA A 158 -15.83 71.60 21.54
C ALA A 158 -16.42 70.68 20.45
N SER A 159 -16.37 71.11 19.18
CA SER A 159 -16.80 70.28 18.04
C SER A 159 -15.90 69.06 17.85
N CYS A 160 -14.58 69.24 17.93
CA CYS A 160 -13.62 68.14 17.85
C CYS A 160 -13.83 67.13 18.97
N LEU A 161 -13.99 67.60 20.21
CA LEU A 161 -14.26 66.77 21.37
C LEU A 161 -15.57 65.99 21.22
N LYS A 162 -16.65 66.66 20.79
CA LYS A 162 -17.94 65.99 20.55
C LYS A 162 -17.81 64.88 19.49
N THR A 163 -17.13 65.15 18.39
CA THR A 163 -16.89 64.15 17.34
C THR A 163 -16.01 63.01 17.85
N SER A 164 -14.97 63.31 18.63
CA SER A 164 -14.06 62.31 19.19
C SER A 164 -14.76 61.40 20.19
N LEU A 165 -15.53 61.97 21.13
CA LEU A 165 -16.33 61.21 22.10
C LEU A 165 -17.38 60.34 21.42
N GLY A 166 -18.04 60.85 20.37
CA GLY A 166 -18.99 60.07 19.57
C GLY A 166 -18.31 58.88 18.86
N LYS A 167 -17.13 59.10 18.26
CA LYS A 167 -16.33 58.02 17.66
C LYS A 167 -15.87 57.00 18.70
N GLN A 168 -15.46 57.44 19.88
CA GLN A 168 -15.05 56.56 20.97
C GLN A 168 -16.21 55.66 21.42
N ALA A 169 -17.37 56.24 21.74
CA ALA A 169 -18.54 55.48 22.15
C ALA A 169 -18.97 54.45 21.08
N TRP A 170 -18.94 54.84 19.81
CA TRP A 170 -19.24 53.93 18.70
C TRP A 170 -18.21 52.81 18.56
N LEU A 171 -16.92 53.10 18.73
CA LEU A 171 -15.86 52.09 18.70
C LEU A 171 -15.98 51.11 19.87
N GLU A 172 -16.27 51.60 21.07
CA GLU A 172 -16.51 50.79 22.27
C GLU A 172 -17.72 49.86 22.09
N GLU A 173 -18.84 50.37 21.56
CA GLU A 173 -20.02 49.57 21.26
C GLU A 173 -19.72 48.47 20.23
N ARG A 174 -19.00 48.82 19.14
CA ARG A 174 -18.57 47.85 18.14
C ARG A 174 -17.65 46.78 18.70
N LEU A 175 -16.71 47.17 19.56
CA LEU A 175 -15.76 46.25 20.19
C LEU A 175 -16.53 45.25 21.06
N ASN A 176 -17.37 45.75 21.97
CA ASN A 176 -18.19 44.90 22.85
C ASN A 176 -19.08 43.93 22.06
N ASN A 177 -19.72 44.40 20.99
CA ASN A 177 -20.53 43.53 20.12
C ASN A 177 -19.70 42.45 19.44
N THR A 178 -18.52 42.82 18.93
CA THR A 178 -17.62 41.88 18.26
C THR A 178 -17.08 40.83 19.25
N GLU A 179 -16.67 41.25 20.45
CA GLU A 179 -16.20 40.36 21.51
C GLU A 179 -17.29 39.40 21.96
N ARG A 180 -18.53 39.90 22.15
CA ARG A 180 -19.69 39.06 22.50
C ARG A 180 -19.96 38.02 21.43
N ASP A 181 -20.00 38.42 20.16
CA ASP A 181 -20.30 37.51 19.05
C ASP A 181 -19.20 36.46 18.86
N LEU A 182 -17.93 36.86 18.99
CA LEU A 182 -16.79 35.93 18.93
C LEU A 182 -16.79 34.98 20.12
N GLY A 183 -17.10 35.46 21.34
CA GLY A 183 -17.22 34.64 22.54
C GLY A 183 -18.29 33.57 22.40
N GLN A 184 -19.47 33.92 21.87
CA GLN A 184 -20.55 32.96 21.62
C GLN A 184 -20.17 31.91 20.57
N LYS A 185 -19.52 32.32 19.48
CA LYS A 185 -19.05 31.39 18.44
C LYS A 185 -17.98 30.44 18.98
N LEU A 186 -17.05 30.95 19.79
CA LEU A 186 -16.00 30.16 20.40
C LEU A 186 -16.58 29.08 21.32
N GLU A 187 -17.52 29.45 22.19
CA GLU A 187 -18.16 28.52 23.12
C GLU A 187 -18.97 27.45 22.36
N SER A 188 -19.76 27.84 21.36
CA SER A 188 -20.50 26.89 20.52
C SER A 188 -19.56 25.89 19.81
N THR A 189 -18.45 26.39 19.27
CA THR A 189 -17.45 25.56 18.57
C THR A 189 -16.75 24.61 19.55
N ARG A 190 -16.40 25.07 20.76
CA ARG A 190 -15.83 24.22 21.82
C ARG A 190 -16.77 23.10 22.22
N GLN A 191 -18.06 23.39 22.40
CA GLN A 191 -19.07 22.38 22.73
C GLN A 191 -19.24 21.34 21.62
N GLN A 192 -19.27 21.79 20.35
CA GLN A 192 -19.34 20.87 19.21
C GLN A 192 -18.09 19.98 19.12
N LEU A 193 -16.91 20.55 19.35
CA LEU A 193 -15.65 19.81 19.35
C LEU A 193 -15.61 18.75 20.46
N SER A 194 -16.07 19.09 21.67
CA SER A 194 -16.18 18.13 22.79
C SER A 194 -17.07 16.96 22.42
N ARG A 195 -18.28 17.24 21.91
CA ARG A 195 -19.23 16.20 21.47
C ARG A 195 -18.64 15.29 20.40
N LYS A 196 -17.97 15.88 19.41
CA LYS A 196 -17.34 15.11 18.32
C LYS A 196 -16.15 14.27 18.80
N SER A 197 -15.38 14.78 19.76
CA SER A 197 -14.27 14.04 20.37
C SER A 197 -14.79 12.84 21.17
N GLU A 198 -15.85 13.04 21.98
CA GLU A 198 -16.51 11.95 22.72
C GLU A 198 -17.13 10.90 21.77
N GLU A 199 -17.76 11.32 20.67
CA GLU A 199 -18.28 10.41 19.64
C GLU A 199 -17.16 9.58 19.00
N LEU A 200 -16.02 10.20 18.68
CA LEU A 200 -14.86 9.52 18.10
C LEU A 200 -14.24 8.51 19.07
N GLU A 201 -14.09 8.86 20.34
CA GLU A 201 -13.59 7.93 21.37
C GLU A 201 -14.50 6.71 21.53
N ARG A 202 -15.83 6.93 21.56
CA ARG A 202 -16.81 5.83 21.59
C ARG A 202 -16.70 4.92 20.38
N MET A 203 -16.65 5.50 19.18
CA MET A 203 -16.52 4.73 17.94
C MET A 203 -15.20 3.94 17.87
N SER A 204 -14.10 4.55 18.32
CA SER A 204 -12.79 3.89 18.39
C SER A 204 -12.82 2.70 19.36
N SER A 205 -13.39 2.90 20.56
CA SER A 205 -13.56 1.83 21.55
C SER A 205 -14.45 0.69 21.02
N ASP A 206 -15.55 1.02 20.36
CA ASP A 206 -16.47 0.02 19.79
C ASP A 206 -15.82 -0.78 18.66
N LEU A 207 -15.06 -0.11 17.78
CA LEU A 207 -14.30 -0.76 16.71
C LEU A 207 -13.18 -1.64 17.27
N GLY A 208 -12.45 -1.16 18.28
CA GLY A 208 -11.44 -1.93 19.01
C GLY A 208 -12.05 -3.19 19.62
N GLY A 209 -13.14 -3.05 20.37
CA GLY A 209 -13.84 -4.18 20.97
C GLY A 209 -14.45 -5.14 19.94
N ARG A 210 -14.95 -4.65 18.79
CA ARG A 210 -15.41 -5.52 17.69
C ARG A 210 -14.24 -6.28 17.06
N SER A 211 -13.12 -5.62 16.81
CA SER A 211 -11.91 -6.25 16.28
C SER A 211 -11.40 -7.36 17.21
N GLU A 212 -11.31 -7.09 18.51
CA GLU A 212 -10.86 -8.06 19.51
C GLU A 212 -11.82 -9.25 19.64
N ARG A 213 -13.14 -9.00 19.68
CA ARG A 213 -14.15 -10.06 19.67
C ARG A 213 -14.09 -10.93 18.40
N MET A 214 -13.82 -10.33 17.25
CA MET A 214 -13.69 -11.08 16.00
C MET A 214 -12.40 -11.89 15.97
N SER A 215 -11.28 -11.29 16.39
CA SER A 215 -9.98 -11.96 16.49
C SER A 215 -10.02 -13.16 17.44
N THR A 216 -10.60 -12.99 18.63
CA THR A 216 -10.76 -14.07 19.62
C THR A 216 -11.65 -15.19 19.10
N LYS A 217 -12.78 -14.87 18.43
CA LYS A 217 -13.62 -15.88 17.78
C LYS A 217 -12.88 -16.66 16.70
N HIS A 218 -12.17 -15.97 15.80
CA HIS A 218 -11.39 -16.62 14.75
C HIS A 218 -10.27 -17.51 15.33
N ALA A 219 -9.57 -17.05 16.35
CA ALA A 219 -8.54 -17.82 17.03
C ALA A 219 -9.13 -19.10 17.68
N HIS A 220 -10.31 -18.97 18.29
CA HIS A 220 -11.02 -20.12 18.88
C HIS A 220 -11.46 -21.12 17.80
N GLU A 221 -12.11 -20.68 16.73
CA GLU A 221 -12.54 -21.52 15.61
C GLU A 221 -11.34 -22.22 14.94
N LEU A 222 -10.24 -21.51 14.73
CA LEU A 222 -9.02 -22.08 14.17
C LEU A 222 -8.43 -23.18 15.07
N ASN A 223 -8.44 -22.98 16.38
CA ASN A 223 -7.97 -23.99 17.34
C ASN A 223 -8.87 -25.22 17.34
N VAL A 224 -10.19 -25.04 17.29
CA VAL A 224 -11.16 -26.14 17.21
C VAL A 224 -10.95 -26.95 15.92
N GLU A 225 -10.77 -26.30 14.77
CA GLU A 225 -10.50 -27.00 13.50
C GLU A 225 -9.13 -27.69 13.50
N ARG A 226 -8.09 -27.07 14.08
CA ARG A 226 -6.78 -27.72 14.27
C ARG A 226 -6.89 -28.98 15.14
N GLU A 227 -7.65 -28.93 16.23
CA GLU A 227 -7.84 -30.09 17.11
C GLU A 227 -8.59 -31.23 16.39
N LYS A 228 -9.62 -30.90 15.60
CA LYS A 228 -10.32 -31.88 14.76
C LYS A 228 -9.39 -32.50 13.72
N ALA A 229 -8.58 -31.70 13.04
CA ALA A 229 -7.62 -32.19 12.05
C ALA A 229 -6.57 -33.11 12.68
N LEU A 230 -6.05 -32.75 13.86
CA LEU A 230 -5.11 -33.60 14.61
C LEU A 230 -5.75 -34.93 15.03
N LYS A 231 -6.97 -34.90 15.55
CA LYS A 231 -7.72 -36.12 15.90
C LYS A 231 -7.94 -37.03 14.69
N LEU A 232 -8.36 -36.46 13.55
CA LEU A 232 -8.53 -37.22 12.31
C LEU A 232 -7.22 -37.82 11.81
N GLN A 233 -6.12 -37.06 11.87
CA GLN A 233 -4.80 -37.53 11.49
C GLN A 233 -4.35 -38.70 12.39
N GLU A 234 -4.53 -38.58 13.70
CA GLU A 234 -4.18 -39.64 14.67
C GLU A 234 -5.01 -40.90 14.42
N ASP A 235 -6.30 -40.77 14.14
CA ASP A 235 -7.18 -41.89 13.83
C ASP A 235 -6.80 -42.59 12.53
N LEU A 236 -6.48 -41.83 11.47
CA LEU A 236 -6.00 -42.39 10.21
C LEU A 236 -4.66 -43.11 10.39
N GLN A 237 -3.74 -42.54 11.16
CA GLN A 237 -2.46 -43.16 11.46
C GLN A 237 -2.62 -44.48 12.24
N LYS A 238 -3.49 -44.48 13.26
CA LYS A 238 -3.83 -45.70 14.02
C LYS A 238 -4.49 -46.77 13.15
N ARG A 239 -5.29 -46.40 12.14
CA ARG A 239 -5.88 -47.36 11.19
C ARG A 239 -4.82 -47.92 10.26
N TYR A 240 -4.00 -47.05 9.67
CA TYR A 240 -2.89 -47.45 8.79
C TYR A 240 -1.93 -48.41 9.51
N ASP A 241 -1.52 -48.11 10.74
CA ASP A 241 -0.63 -48.96 11.52
C ASP A 241 -1.25 -50.33 11.85
N ARG A 242 -2.58 -50.38 12.08
CA ARG A 242 -3.32 -51.63 12.28
C ARG A 242 -3.36 -52.45 10.99
N GLU A 243 -3.81 -51.86 9.89
CA GLU A 243 -3.85 -52.53 8.59
C GLU A 243 -2.47 -53.04 8.15
N ARG A 244 -1.42 -52.25 8.38
CA ARG A 244 -0.03 -52.64 8.11
C ARG A 244 0.38 -53.86 8.95
N LYS A 245 0.08 -53.87 10.25
CA LYS A 245 0.37 -55.00 11.13
C LYS A 245 -0.42 -56.24 10.73
N ASP A 246 -1.69 -56.10 10.41
CA ASP A 246 -2.54 -57.23 9.99
C ASP A 246 -2.06 -57.81 8.66
N LEU A 247 -1.66 -56.96 7.70
CA LEU A 247 -1.03 -57.39 6.45
C LEU A 247 0.28 -58.13 6.71
N ASP A 248 1.17 -57.59 7.55
CA ASP A 248 2.45 -58.23 7.87
C ASP A 248 2.25 -59.59 8.55
N MET A 249 1.32 -59.69 9.51
CA MET A 249 0.94 -60.95 10.15
C MET A 249 0.40 -61.97 9.14
N ASN A 250 -0.44 -61.53 8.20
CA ASN A 250 -0.97 -62.38 7.14
C ASN A 250 0.14 -62.85 6.19
N TYR A 251 1.02 -61.95 5.73
CA TYR A 251 2.17 -62.31 4.90
C TYR A 251 3.10 -63.29 5.61
N GLN A 252 3.43 -63.06 6.88
CA GLN A 252 4.23 -63.99 7.67
C GLN A 252 3.55 -65.35 7.80
N LYS A 253 2.23 -65.40 8.02
CA LYS A 253 1.47 -66.66 8.11
C LYS A 253 1.50 -67.41 6.77
N THR A 254 1.23 -66.73 5.66
CA THR A 254 1.30 -67.33 4.33
C THR A 254 2.72 -67.80 4.00
N MET A 255 3.74 -67.04 4.38
CA MET A 255 5.13 -67.41 4.14
C MET A 255 5.49 -68.68 4.90
N ARG A 256 5.17 -68.78 6.20
CA ARG A 256 5.36 -70.01 6.98
C ARG A 256 4.62 -71.20 6.38
N GLN A 257 3.40 -71.01 5.89
CA GLN A 257 2.65 -72.07 5.21
C GLN A 257 3.36 -72.54 3.92
N LYS A 258 3.89 -71.60 3.13
CA LYS A 258 4.63 -71.92 1.90
C LYS A 258 5.97 -72.60 2.20
N GLU A 259 6.69 -72.15 3.22
CA GLU A 259 7.94 -72.77 3.71
C GLU A 259 7.69 -74.20 4.21
N SER A 260 6.64 -74.41 5.01
CA SER A 260 6.23 -75.75 5.45
C SER A 260 5.93 -76.65 4.26
N ARG A 261 5.19 -76.14 3.27
CA ARG A 261 4.86 -76.90 2.06
C ARG A 261 6.09 -77.21 1.19
N LEU A 262 7.02 -76.27 1.09
CA LEU A 262 8.31 -76.48 0.41
C LEU A 262 9.10 -77.60 1.10
N SER A 263 9.22 -77.55 2.42
CA SER A 263 9.90 -78.60 3.21
C SER A 263 9.25 -79.98 3.04
N GLU A 264 7.92 -80.06 3.06
CA GLU A 264 7.18 -81.30 2.77
C GLU A 264 7.48 -81.84 1.36
N LEU A 265 7.47 -80.97 0.34
CA LEU A 265 7.78 -81.34 -1.05
C LEU A 265 9.23 -81.76 -1.22
N GLU A 266 10.18 -81.08 -0.57
CA GLU A 266 11.60 -81.46 -0.56
C GLU A 266 11.80 -82.84 0.07
N ASN A 267 11.14 -83.12 1.19
CA ASN A 267 11.19 -84.43 1.85
C ASN A 267 10.57 -85.53 0.98
N MET A 268 9.39 -85.28 0.40
CA MET A 268 8.77 -86.22 -0.55
C MET A 268 9.67 -86.47 -1.77
N ASN A 269 10.32 -85.43 -2.30
CA ASN A 269 11.22 -85.57 -3.44
C ASN A 269 12.46 -86.38 -3.09
N LYS A 270 13.04 -86.18 -1.89
CA LYS A 270 14.12 -87.03 -1.36
C LYS A 270 13.68 -88.49 -1.24
N GLU A 271 12.53 -88.76 -0.63
CA GLU A 271 12.00 -90.12 -0.50
C GLU A 271 11.75 -90.80 -1.85
N LEU A 272 11.15 -90.08 -2.80
CA LEU A 272 10.93 -90.57 -4.16
C LEU A 272 12.25 -90.84 -4.89
N THR A 273 13.25 -89.96 -4.70
CA THR A 273 14.59 -90.13 -5.27
C THR A 273 15.28 -91.35 -4.68
N ASP A 274 15.20 -91.57 -3.37
CA ASP A 274 15.74 -92.76 -2.69
C ASP A 274 15.04 -94.04 -3.16
N ARG A 275 13.71 -94.02 -3.27
CA ARG A 275 12.93 -95.13 -3.84
C ARG A 275 13.35 -95.42 -5.28
N ARG A 276 13.56 -94.39 -6.09
CA ARG A 276 14.06 -94.53 -7.47
C ARG A 276 15.43 -95.19 -7.48
N TYR A 277 16.38 -94.71 -6.67
CA TYR A 277 17.71 -95.32 -6.58
C TYR A 277 17.66 -96.79 -6.12
N ARG A 278 16.82 -97.13 -5.14
CA ARG A 278 16.61 -98.53 -4.72
C ARG A 278 16.04 -99.37 -5.85
N ALA A 279 14.99 -98.89 -6.51
CA ALA A 279 14.38 -99.61 -7.64
C ALA A 279 15.37 -99.79 -8.80
N GLU A 280 16.15 -98.77 -9.14
CA GLU A 280 17.23 -98.85 -10.13
C GLU A 280 18.30 -99.88 -9.74
N ALA A 281 18.69 -99.93 -8.47
CA ALA A 281 19.64 -100.93 -7.96
C ALA A 281 19.07 -102.35 -8.08
N THR A 282 17.81 -102.57 -7.68
CA THR A 282 17.12 -103.86 -7.85
C THR A 282 17.00 -104.26 -9.32
N ILE A 283 16.67 -103.32 -10.21
CA ILE A 283 16.63 -103.56 -11.66
C ILE A 283 18.01 -103.97 -12.17
N ARG A 284 19.09 -103.30 -11.74
CA ARG A 284 20.47 -103.68 -12.11
C ARG A 284 20.80 -105.10 -11.63
N GLU A 285 20.47 -105.44 -10.38
CA GLU A 285 20.71 -106.76 -9.82
C GLU A 285 19.92 -107.85 -10.58
N GLN A 286 18.63 -107.60 -10.83
CA GLN A 286 17.77 -108.53 -11.60
C GLN A 286 18.27 -108.69 -13.03
N LYS A 287 18.72 -107.62 -13.69
CA LYS A 287 19.35 -107.70 -15.01
C LYS A 287 20.63 -108.55 -14.98
N ALA A 288 21.48 -108.37 -13.97
CA ALA A 288 22.68 -109.19 -13.80
C ALA A 288 22.34 -110.68 -13.59
N LYS A 289 21.36 -110.99 -12.73
CA LYS A 289 20.84 -112.36 -12.52
C LYS A 289 20.25 -112.96 -13.79
N LEU A 290 19.46 -112.18 -14.55
CA LEU A 290 18.92 -112.61 -15.84
C LEU A 290 20.05 -112.96 -16.81
N THR A 291 21.08 -112.12 -16.87
CA THR A 291 22.24 -112.35 -17.74
C THR A 291 22.98 -113.63 -17.34
N SER A 292 23.20 -113.87 -16.04
CA SER A 292 23.86 -115.10 -15.58
C SER A 292 23.03 -116.35 -15.86
N LEU A 293 21.71 -116.29 -15.62
CA LEU A 293 20.78 -117.38 -15.93
C LEU A 293 20.71 -117.66 -17.43
N ASP A 294 20.75 -116.63 -18.26
CA ASP A 294 20.74 -116.79 -19.72
C ASP A 294 22.06 -117.41 -20.21
N GLU A 295 23.20 -117.04 -19.61
CA GLU A 295 24.49 -117.72 -19.83
C GLU A 295 24.48 -119.18 -19.39
N GLU A 296 23.94 -119.48 -18.20
CA GLU A 296 23.78 -120.85 -17.70
C GLU A 296 22.87 -121.67 -18.61
N HIS A 297 21.72 -121.12 -19.01
CA HIS A 297 20.82 -121.75 -19.96
C HIS A 297 21.50 -122.00 -21.30
N ARG A 298 22.32 -121.05 -21.78
CA ARG A 298 23.11 -121.22 -23.01
C ARG A 298 24.17 -122.31 -22.87
N ARG A 299 24.85 -122.43 -21.73
CA ARG A 299 25.77 -123.55 -21.43
C ARG A 299 25.03 -124.87 -21.41
N CYS A 300 23.96 -124.97 -20.63
CA CYS A 300 23.15 -126.19 -20.50
C CYS A 300 22.58 -126.63 -21.86
N ARG A 301 22.17 -125.67 -22.70
CA ARG A 301 21.75 -125.93 -24.09
C ARG A 301 22.89 -126.44 -24.98
N SER A 302 24.11 -125.90 -24.81
CA SER A 302 25.30 -126.38 -25.52
C SER A 302 25.67 -127.80 -25.09
N ASP A 303 25.66 -128.08 -23.79
CA ASP A 303 25.93 -129.40 -23.23
C ASP A 303 24.89 -130.42 -23.71
N LEU A 304 23.61 -130.05 -23.72
CA LEU A 304 22.54 -130.88 -24.29
C LEU A 304 22.76 -131.17 -25.78
N GLN A 305 23.22 -130.17 -26.55
CA GLN A 305 23.57 -130.36 -27.97
C GLN A 305 24.77 -131.31 -28.13
N GLN A 306 25.77 -131.20 -27.26
CA GLN A 306 26.95 -132.05 -27.26
C GLN A 306 26.58 -133.50 -26.91
N SER A 307 25.83 -133.73 -25.84
CA SER A 307 25.34 -135.06 -25.48
C SER A 307 24.44 -135.66 -26.56
N ARG A 308 23.64 -134.86 -27.29
CA ARG A 308 22.88 -135.35 -28.45
C ARG A 308 23.77 -135.82 -29.58
N ARG A 309 24.88 -135.11 -29.87
CA ARG A 309 25.87 -135.52 -30.87
C ARG A 309 26.58 -136.81 -30.45
N GLU A 310 27.00 -136.90 -29.19
CA GLU A 310 27.61 -138.11 -28.62
C GLU A 310 26.65 -139.29 -28.68
N ASN A 311 25.37 -139.10 -28.36
CA ASN A 311 24.35 -140.15 -28.45
C ASN A 311 24.14 -140.61 -29.90
N SER A 312 24.13 -139.69 -30.87
CA SER A 312 24.06 -140.06 -32.30
C SER A 312 25.30 -140.80 -32.80
N SER A 313 26.49 -140.47 -32.27
CA SER A 313 27.74 -141.18 -32.55
C SER A 313 27.70 -142.61 -32.01
N LEU A 314 27.26 -142.77 -30.76
CA LEU A 314 27.10 -144.08 -30.13
C LEU A 314 26.04 -144.93 -30.83
N GLU A 315 24.93 -144.33 -31.28
CA GLU A 315 23.92 -145.03 -32.10
C GLU A 315 24.52 -145.53 -33.43
N ALA A 316 25.33 -144.70 -34.11
CA ALA A 316 26.01 -145.11 -35.35
C ALA A 316 27.02 -146.24 -35.11
N GLU A 317 27.77 -146.17 -34.01
CA GLU A 317 28.73 -147.20 -33.60
C GLU A 317 28.02 -148.52 -33.28
N ARG A 318 26.91 -148.46 -32.51
CA ARG A 318 26.04 -149.61 -32.22
C ARG A 318 25.52 -150.25 -33.50
N HIS A 319 25.03 -149.45 -34.44
CA HIS A 319 24.48 -149.97 -35.69
C HIS A 319 25.55 -150.65 -36.56
N SER A 320 26.80 -150.16 -36.53
CA SER A 320 27.92 -150.81 -37.20
C SER A 320 28.23 -152.20 -36.60
N GLN A 321 28.25 -152.29 -35.27
CA GLN A 321 28.49 -153.54 -34.56
C GLN A 321 27.37 -154.55 -34.81
N GLU A 322 26.12 -154.08 -34.83
CA GLU A 322 24.93 -154.87 -35.12
C GLU A 322 24.99 -155.46 -36.55
N LYS A 323 25.51 -154.71 -37.52
CA LYS A 323 25.73 -155.17 -38.90
C LYS A 323 26.82 -156.25 -39.02
N VAL A 324 27.92 -156.10 -38.28
CA VAL A 324 28.98 -157.12 -38.19
C VAL A 324 28.47 -158.39 -37.52
N LEU A 325 27.68 -158.25 -36.45
CA LEU A 325 27.08 -159.37 -35.72
C LEU A 325 26.10 -160.15 -36.61
N GLN A 326 25.31 -159.45 -37.42
CA GLN A 326 24.42 -160.09 -38.39
C GLN A 326 25.19 -160.83 -39.49
N GLN A 327 26.26 -160.25 -40.03
CA GLN A 327 27.13 -160.93 -41.01
C GLN A 327 27.76 -162.22 -40.46
N MET A 328 28.17 -162.21 -39.19
CA MET A 328 28.72 -163.41 -38.53
C MET A 328 27.64 -164.48 -38.33
N LYS A 329 26.42 -164.11 -37.92
CA LYS A 329 25.29 -165.04 -37.83
C LYS A 329 24.95 -165.70 -39.17
N THR A 330 24.97 -164.94 -40.27
CA THR A 330 24.72 -165.50 -41.60
C THR A 330 25.82 -166.47 -42.04
N ARG A 331 27.09 -166.17 -41.71
CA ARG A 331 28.22 -167.09 -41.97
C ARG A 331 28.11 -168.40 -41.19
N VAL A 332 27.68 -168.35 -39.93
CA VAL A 332 27.47 -169.55 -39.11
C VAL A 332 26.36 -170.41 -39.69
N ALA A 333 25.22 -169.81 -40.06
CA ALA A 333 24.09 -170.55 -40.64
C ALA A 333 24.44 -171.25 -41.97
N VAL A 334 25.28 -170.65 -42.81
CA VAL A 334 25.73 -171.26 -44.08
C VAL A 334 26.66 -172.45 -43.82
N LEU A 335 27.60 -172.32 -42.87
CA LEU A 335 28.53 -173.40 -42.52
C LEU A 335 27.84 -174.59 -41.85
N GLU A 336 26.79 -174.36 -41.07
CA GLU A 336 25.97 -175.42 -40.47
C GLU A 336 25.21 -176.22 -41.54
N GLN A 337 24.72 -175.57 -42.60
CA GLN A 337 24.02 -176.24 -43.70
C GLN A 337 24.97 -177.06 -44.59
N GLU A 338 26.19 -176.57 -44.85
CA GLU A 338 27.22 -177.30 -45.61
C GLU A 338 27.74 -178.58 -44.90
N LEU A 339 27.64 -178.62 -43.56
CA LEU A 339 28.03 -179.77 -42.75
C LEU A 339 26.95 -180.87 -42.80
N LEU A 340 25.68 -180.48 -42.78
CA LEU A 340 24.52 -181.38 -42.85
C LEU A 340 24.41 -182.09 -44.20
N ASP A 341 24.71 -181.37 -45.29
CA ASP A 341 24.69 -181.92 -46.65
C ASP A 341 25.86 -182.89 -46.93
N LYS A 342 26.98 -182.76 -46.19
CA LYS A 342 28.12 -183.70 -46.26
C LYS A 342 27.87 -185.00 -45.49
N GLU A 343 27.17 -184.96 -44.36
CA GLU A 343 26.84 -186.17 -43.60
C GLU A 343 25.84 -187.08 -44.34
N GLN A 344 24.89 -186.50 -45.09
CA GLN A 344 23.92 -187.28 -45.88
C GLN A 344 24.52 -187.96 -47.12
N LEU A 345 25.67 -187.50 -47.63
CA LEU A 345 26.33 -188.09 -48.80
C LEU A 345 27.22 -189.30 -48.45
N VAL A 346 27.72 -189.39 -47.21
CA VAL A 346 28.64 -190.47 -46.79
C VAL A 346 27.90 -191.77 -46.44
N ALA A 347 26.64 -191.70 -46.00
CA ALA A 347 25.88 -192.90 -45.62
C ALA A 347 25.29 -193.72 -46.80
N ARG A 348 25.45 -193.29 -48.07
CA ARG A 348 24.90 -194.00 -49.25
C ARG A 348 25.92 -194.80 -50.08
N ILE A 349 27.18 -194.90 -49.67
CA ILE A 349 28.19 -195.74 -50.33
C ILE A 349 29.08 -196.42 -49.27
N SER A 350 28.54 -197.45 -48.60
CA SER A 350 29.23 -198.60 -47.97
C SER A 350 28.19 -199.59 -47.47
#